data_AF-A0A453I774-F1
#
_entry.id   AF-A0A453I774-F1
#
_cell.length_a   1.000
_cell.length_b   1.000
_cell.length_c   1.000
_cell.angle_alpha   90.00
_cell.angle_beta   90.00
_cell.angle_gamma   90.00
#
_symmetry.space_group_name_H-M   'P 1'
#
loop_
_entity.id
_entity.type
_entity.pdbx_description
1 polymer ?
#
loop_
_entity_poly.entity_id
_entity_poly.type
_entity_poly.pdbx_seq_one_letter_code
_entity_poly.pdbx_strand_id
1 'polypeptide(L)'
;MGNYLSNAFRWSETVGPWEERPGHFNDVWGYWTDDGLGFFEFLQLAEDLGACPVWVVNDGASRNEQVPSATIAAFVKDVVDGIEFARGDPGTSWGSVRAAMGHPEPFQLNYISMGNQECSMHYYKENYRKFYSAIKASYPDIKIISSCDRSTISPVEPADLYDVHVYTSSGDMFSKSSMFDSTPRGGPKAIVSEYAVTGNDAGRGTLVAALAEAAFLIGLERNSDAVEMASCAPLFVNDNDRRWSPDAIVFNSWQHYGCPNYWMLHFFKESSGASLHPSTIQVSNYNQLVASAITWQNSKDGNTYLKIKVLNFGNKAIDLSISITGLENEIQTFGSVKTVLTSGSLRDENSFQQPDKISSCS
;
A
#
# COMPACT_ATOMS: atom_id res chain seq x y z
N MET A 1 -5.62 -7.58 -12.26
CA MET A 1 -5.98 -8.96 -12.66
C MET A 1 -7.49 -9.08 -12.79
N GLY A 2 -8.01 -9.78 -13.80
CA GLY A 2 -9.42 -10.17 -13.92
C GLY A 2 -9.64 -11.64 -13.56
N ASN A 3 -10.89 -12.12 -13.55
CA ASN A 3 -11.19 -13.55 -13.59
C ASN A 3 -10.76 -14.15 -14.94
N TYR A 4 -10.90 -13.39 -16.04
CA TYR A 4 -10.46 -13.77 -17.39
C TYR A 4 -9.64 -12.68 -18.06
N LEU A 5 -8.72 -13.05 -18.96
CA LEU A 5 -7.84 -12.13 -19.69
C LEU A 5 -8.58 -11.25 -20.69
N SER A 6 -9.75 -11.68 -21.16
CA SER A 6 -10.64 -10.86 -22.01
C SER A 6 -11.19 -9.64 -21.28
N ASN A 7 -11.23 -9.70 -19.94
CA ASN A 7 -11.75 -8.66 -19.06
C ASN A 7 -10.62 -7.96 -18.29
N ALA A 8 -9.37 -8.23 -18.64
CA ALA A 8 -8.24 -7.59 -17.97
C ALA A 8 -8.12 -6.13 -18.39
N PHE A 9 -7.78 -5.26 -17.44
CA PHE A 9 -7.39 -3.88 -17.70
C PHE A 9 -6.28 -3.80 -18.76
N ARG A 10 -6.49 -2.95 -19.78
CA ARG A 10 -5.55 -2.66 -20.87
C ARG A 10 -5.21 -1.18 -20.84
N TRP A 11 -4.02 -0.82 -20.33
CA TRP A 11 -3.67 0.58 -20.10
C TRP A 11 -3.79 1.44 -21.38
N SER A 12 -3.44 0.86 -22.53
CA SER A 12 -3.45 1.53 -23.84
C SER A 12 -4.87 1.82 -24.35
N GLU A 13 -5.88 1.10 -23.85
CA GLU A 13 -7.31 1.36 -24.13
C GLU A 13 -7.89 2.41 -23.17
N THR A 14 -7.10 2.86 -22.18
CA THR A 14 -7.53 3.83 -21.16
C THR A 14 -6.88 5.21 -21.34
N VAL A 15 -6.27 5.47 -22.49
CA VAL A 15 -5.64 6.76 -22.84
C VAL A 15 -6.27 7.33 -24.10
N GLY A 16 -6.12 8.64 -24.33
CA GLY A 16 -6.84 9.36 -25.38
C GLY A 16 -8.21 9.89 -24.94
N PRO A 17 -9.05 10.36 -25.88
CA PRO A 17 -10.38 10.91 -25.61
C PRO A 17 -11.23 9.93 -24.82
N TRP A 18 -11.76 10.36 -23.68
CA TRP A 18 -12.46 9.47 -22.75
C TRP A 18 -13.75 8.89 -23.36
N GLU A 19 -14.42 9.65 -24.23
CA GLU A 19 -15.63 9.26 -24.93
C GLU A 19 -15.41 8.16 -25.98
N GLU A 20 -14.16 7.89 -26.36
CA GLU A 20 -13.77 6.83 -27.30
C GLU A 20 -13.25 5.57 -26.60
N ARG A 21 -13.07 5.60 -25.27
CA ARG A 21 -12.57 4.46 -24.50
C ARG A 21 -13.63 3.35 -24.47
N PRO A 22 -13.25 2.09 -24.75
CA PRO A 22 -14.22 0.99 -24.83
C PRO A 22 -14.80 0.60 -23.45
N GLY A 23 -14.10 0.94 -22.37
CA GLY A 23 -14.35 0.38 -21.05
C GLY A 23 -14.09 -1.12 -21.00
N HIS A 24 -14.30 -1.72 -19.83
CA HIS A 24 -14.30 -3.17 -19.70
C HIS A 24 -15.23 -3.65 -18.58
N PHE A 25 -15.61 -4.92 -18.65
CA PHE A 25 -16.32 -5.56 -17.54
C PHE A 25 -15.31 -5.99 -16.48
N ASN A 26 -15.34 -5.37 -15.30
CA ASN A 26 -14.57 -5.80 -14.15
C ASN A 26 -15.25 -7.04 -13.54
N ASP A 27 -14.89 -8.20 -14.05
CA ASP A 27 -15.50 -9.48 -13.67
C ASP A 27 -15.15 -9.96 -12.26
N VAL A 28 -14.10 -9.42 -11.63
CA VAL A 28 -13.75 -9.71 -10.23
C VAL A 28 -14.75 -9.06 -9.28
N TRP A 29 -15.19 -7.84 -9.60
CA TRP A 29 -16.12 -7.07 -8.77
C TRP A 29 -17.56 -7.04 -9.30
N GLY A 30 -17.77 -7.50 -10.53
CA GLY A 30 -19.09 -7.71 -11.14
C GLY A 30 -19.77 -6.45 -11.67
N TYR A 31 -19.00 -5.48 -12.17
CA TYR A 31 -19.53 -4.24 -12.75
C TYR A 31 -18.75 -3.80 -14.00
N TRP A 32 -19.37 -2.95 -14.83
CA TRP A 32 -18.70 -2.30 -15.96
C TRP A 32 -17.99 -1.03 -15.53
N THR A 33 -16.75 -0.87 -15.97
CA THR A 33 -16.00 0.39 -15.91
C THR A 33 -15.97 1.01 -17.30
N ASP A 34 -16.13 2.32 -17.38
CA ASP A 34 -15.98 3.11 -18.60
C ASP A 34 -14.50 3.43 -18.91
N ASP A 35 -13.61 3.12 -17.95
CA ASP A 35 -12.18 3.46 -17.98
C ASP A 35 -11.91 4.96 -18.16
N GLY A 36 -12.85 5.80 -17.70
CA GLY A 36 -12.66 7.25 -17.62
C GLY A 36 -11.58 7.64 -16.61
N LEU A 37 -11.42 6.86 -15.53
CA LEU A 37 -10.26 6.90 -14.64
C LEU A 37 -9.23 5.86 -15.14
N GLY A 38 -8.43 6.26 -16.12
CA GLY A 38 -7.47 5.43 -16.82
C GLY A 38 -6.03 5.61 -16.34
N PHE A 39 -5.08 5.06 -17.11
CA PHE A 39 -3.66 5.07 -16.75
C PHE A 39 -3.10 6.49 -16.61
N PHE A 40 -3.47 7.41 -17.51
CA PHE A 40 -3.07 8.81 -17.42
C PHE A 40 -3.60 9.48 -16.16
N GLU A 41 -4.90 9.30 -15.87
CA GLU A 41 -5.53 9.96 -14.74
C GLU A 41 -5.00 9.45 -13.39
N PHE A 42 -4.61 8.16 -13.29
CA PHE A 42 -3.93 7.65 -12.09
C PHE A 42 -2.51 8.19 -11.91
N LEU A 43 -1.75 8.37 -13.01
CA LEU A 43 -0.43 8.99 -12.95
C LEU A 43 -0.52 10.47 -12.54
N GLN A 44 -1.48 11.21 -13.11
CA GLN A 44 -1.75 12.60 -12.72
C GLN A 44 -2.20 12.69 -11.27
N LEU A 45 -3.09 11.80 -10.82
CA LEU A 45 -3.53 11.77 -9.42
C LEU A 45 -2.36 11.56 -8.46
N ALA A 46 -1.40 10.68 -8.81
CA ALA A 46 -0.21 10.49 -8.00
C ALA A 46 0.64 11.77 -7.93
N GLU A 47 0.82 12.47 -9.05
CA GLU A 47 1.53 13.76 -9.10
C GLU A 47 0.82 14.83 -8.24
N ASP A 48 -0.49 14.97 -8.38
CA ASP A 48 -1.30 15.95 -7.64
C ASP A 48 -1.28 15.71 -6.12
N LEU A 49 -1.19 14.43 -5.71
CA LEU A 49 -1.07 14.04 -4.31
C LEU A 49 0.38 14.10 -3.78
N GLY A 50 1.36 14.37 -4.64
CA GLY A 50 2.79 14.26 -4.30
C GLY A 50 3.20 12.83 -3.93
N ALA A 51 2.49 11.83 -4.45
CA ALA A 51 2.73 10.41 -4.22
C ALA A 51 3.61 9.80 -5.32
N CYS A 52 4.24 8.67 -5.01
CA CYS A 52 4.95 7.87 -6.01
C CYS A 52 4.06 6.68 -6.42
N PRO A 53 3.67 6.55 -7.70
CA PRO A 53 2.85 5.43 -8.14
C PRO A 53 3.64 4.11 -8.15
N VAL A 54 2.93 3.01 -7.83
CA VAL A 54 3.36 1.63 -8.07
C VAL A 54 2.42 1.05 -9.11
N TRP A 55 2.92 0.80 -10.33
CA TRP A 55 2.08 0.26 -11.39
C TRP A 55 2.07 -1.27 -11.34
N VAL A 56 0.91 -1.86 -11.05
CA VAL A 56 0.70 -3.31 -11.13
C VAL A 56 0.35 -3.68 -12.56
N VAL A 57 1.21 -4.44 -13.22
CA VAL A 57 1.04 -4.81 -14.64
C VAL A 57 0.39 -6.18 -14.77
N ASN A 58 -0.34 -6.39 -15.87
CA ASN A 58 -0.76 -7.73 -16.25
C ASN A 58 0.44 -8.49 -16.85
N ASP A 59 0.87 -9.55 -16.18
CA ASP A 59 2.01 -10.39 -16.54
C ASP A 59 1.65 -11.55 -17.49
N GLY A 60 0.51 -11.45 -18.18
CA GLY A 60 -0.05 -12.49 -19.03
C GLY A 60 -0.94 -13.48 -18.29
N ALA A 61 -1.48 -13.11 -17.13
CA ALA A 61 -2.34 -13.99 -16.35
C ALA A 61 -3.65 -13.32 -15.87
N SER A 62 -4.61 -14.19 -15.59
CA SER A 62 -5.88 -13.93 -14.90
C SER A 62 -6.10 -15.04 -13.87
N ARG A 63 -7.15 -14.96 -13.04
CA ARG A 63 -7.38 -16.02 -12.01
C ARG A 63 -7.57 -17.41 -12.63
N ASN A 64 -8.03 -17.48 -13.88
CA ASN A 64 -8.37 -18.74 -14.54
C ASN A 64 -7.49 -19.04 -15.76
N GLU A 65 -6.65 -18.12 -16.22
CA GLU A 65 -5.88 -18.26 -17.47
C GLU A 65 -4.45 -17.76 -17.31
N GLN A 66 -3.56 -18.34 -18.10
CA GLN A 66 -2.17 -17.93 -18.21
C GLN A 66 -1.71 -18.05 -19.66
N VAL A 67 -1.04 -17.01 -20.16
CA VAL A 67 -0.46 -16.98 -21.50
C VAL A 67 0.83 -17.81 -21.48
N PRO A 68 0.97 -18.80 -22.38
CA PRO A 68 2.21 -19.54 -22.52
C PRO A 68 3.38 -18.62 -22.83
N SER A 69 4.54 -18.92 -22.26
CA SER A 69 5.74 -18.11 -22.43
C SER A 69 6.18 -17.94 -23.89
N ALA A 70 5.80 -18.87 -24.78
CA ALA A 70 6.08 -18.78 -26.21
C ALA A 70 5.37 -17.59 -26.89
N THR A 71 4.25 -17.12 -26.34
CA THR A 71 3.41 -16.07 -26.93
C THR A 71 3.29 -14.81 -26.05
N ILE A 72 4.05 -14.72 -24.96
CA ILE A 72 3.98 -13.59 -24.00
C ILE A 72 4.54 -12.28 -24.54
N ALA A 73 5.25 -12.31 -25.67
CA ALA A 73 5.96 -11.14 -26.22
C ALA A 73 5.08 -9.90 -26.41
N ALA A 74 3.79 -10.09 -26.76
CA ALA A 74 2.85 -8.99 -26.91
C ALA A 74 2.58 -8.27 -25.58
N PHE A 75 2.43 -9.01 -24.47
CA PHE A 75 2.24 -8.43 -23.14
C PHE A 75 3.51 -7.73 -22.64
N VAL A 76 4.68 -8.32 -22.91
CA VAL A 76 5.96 -7.67 -22.58
C VAL A 76 6.08 -6.33 -23.30
N LYS A 77 5.75 -6.28 -24.60
CA LYS A 77 5.75 -5.03 -25.36
C LYS A 77 4.73 -4.04 -24.79
N ASP A 78 3.51 -4.47 -24.50
CA ASP A 78 2.45 -3.62 -23.94
C ASP A 78 2.91 -2.93 -22.65
N VAL A 79 3.59 -3.65 -21.75
CA VAL A 79 4.15 -3.06 -20.53
C VAL A 79 5.25 -2.05 -20.83
N VAL A 80 6.22 -2.37 -21.70
CA VAL A 80 7.30 -1.43 -22.06
C VAL A 80 6.77 -0.17 -22.74
N ASP A 81 5.75 -0.32 -23.58
CA ASP A 81 5.02 0.77 -24.21
C ASP A 81 4.32 1.66 -23.16
N GLY A 82 3.72 1.08 -22.12
CA GLY A 82 3.13 1.85 -21.01
C GLY A 82 4.16 2.63 -20.20
N ILE A 83 5.37 2.07 -20.04
CA ILE A 83 6.48 2.82 -19.43
C ILE A 83 6.93 3.96 -20.37
N GLU A 84 6.99 3.74 -21.68
CA GLU A 84 7.29 4.81 -22.65
C GLU A 84 6.20 5.91 -22.64
N PHE A 85 4.93 5.54 -22.51
CA PHE A 85 3.85 6.50 -22.30
C PHE A 85 4.12 7.36 -21.05
N ALA A 86 4.44 6.73 -19.92
CA ALA A 86 4.66 7.43 -18.67
C ALA A 86 5.96 8.28 -18.67
N ARG A 87 7.07 7.76 -19.22
CA ARG A 87 8.42 8.30 -19.03
C ARG A 87 9.15 8.76 -20.29
N GLY A 88 8.71 8.34 -21.47
CA GLY A 88 9.41 8.59 -22.74
C GLY A 88 9.37 10.05 -23.15
N ASP A 89 10.34 10.46 -23.98
CA ASP A 89 10.36 11.80 -24.56
C ASP A 89 9.09 12.08 -25.39
N PRO A 90 8.60 13.33 -25.47
CA PRO A 90 7.44 13.69 -26.31
C PRO A 90 7.55 13.32 -27.79
N GLY A 91 8.76 12.99 -28.28
CA GLY A 91 8.99 12.55 -29.65
C GLY A 91 8.90 11.03 -29.87
N THR A 92 8.78 10.22 -28.81
CA THR A 92 8.62 8.78 -28.94
C THR A 92 7.18 8.40 -29.28
N SER A 93 6.95 7.14 -29.64
CA SER A 93 5.62 6.68 -30.05
C SER A 93 4.59 6.96 -28.97
N TRP A 94 4.85 6.52 -27.74
CA TRP A 94 3.90 6.68 -26.64
C TRP A 94 4.10 7.96 -25.81
N GLY A 95 5.32 8.51 -25.76
CA GLY A 95 5.54 9.81 -25.13
C GLY A 95 4.82 10.95 -25.87
N SER A 96 4.68 10.85 -27.20
CA SER A 96 3.89 11.80 -27.99
C SER A 96 2.38 11.75 -27.65
N VAL A 97 1.85 10.57 -27.30
CA VAL A 97 0.45 10.43 -26.87
C VAL A 97 0.24 11.12 -25.53
N ARG A 98 1.13 10.89 -24.54
CA ARG A 98 1.10 11.59 -23.25
C ARG A 98 1.15 13.11 -23.43
N ALA A 99 2.07 13.59 -24.28
CA ALA A 99 2.20 15.01 -24.58
C ALA A 99 0.95 15.60 -25.25
N ALA A 100 0.33 14.87 -26.19
CA ALA A 100 -0.91 15.29 -26.84
C ALA A 100 -2.11 15.33 -25.87
N MET A 101 -2.08 14.51 -24.81
CA MET A 101 -3.05 14.56 -23.70
C MET A 101 -2.82 15.72 -22.74
N GLY A 102 -1.83 16.59 -23.01
CA GLY A 102 -1.58 17.82 -22.25
C GLY A 102 -0.48 17.71 -21.19
N HIS A 103 0.24 16.58 -21.12
CA HIS A 103 1.34 16.38 -20.17
C HIS A 103 2.64 16.00 -20.89
N PRO A 104 3.42 16.98 -21.38
CA PRO A 104 4.65 16.70 -22.11
C PRO A 104 5.77 16.16 -21.22
N GLU A 105 5.77 16.46 -19.93
CA GLU A 105 6.83 16.02 -19.03
C GLU A 105 6.69 14.54 -18.64
N PRO A 106 7.78 13.80 -18.39
CA PRO A 106 7.70 12.45 -17.84
C PRO A 106 7.06 12.40 -16.44
N PHE A 107 6.18 11.44 -16.19
CA PHE A 107 5.70 11.11 -14.85
C PHE A 107 6.77 10.37 -14.02
N GLN A 108 6.68 10.47 -12.70
CA GLN A 108 7.56 9.74 -11.77
C GLN A 108 7.15 8.26 -11.57
N LEU A 109 7.28 7.44 -12.61
CA LEU A 109 7.04 5.99 -12.51
C LEU A 109 8.32 5.22 -12.14
N ASN A 110 8.55 5.02 -10.85
CA ASN A 110 9.77 4.38 -10.33
C ASN A 110 9.59 2.90 -9.97
N TYR A 111 8.35 2.43 -9.82
CA TYR A 111 8.03 1.08 -9.32
C TYR A 111 7.02 0.37 -10.21
N ILE A 112 7.33 -0.88 -10.54
CA ILE A 112 6.43 -1.79 -11.26
C ILE A 112 6.27 -3.07 -10.47
N SER A 113 5.03 -3.48 -10.22
CA SER A 113 4.71 -4.80 -9.67
C SER A 113 4.32 -5.75 -10.78
N MET A 114 4.99 -6.90 -10.84
CA MET A 114 4.73 -7.95 -11.82
C MET A 114 3.62 -8.86 -11.32
N GLY A 115 2.41 -8.67 -11.86
CA GLY A 115 1.23 -9.42 -11.45
C GLY A 115 0.69 -9.00 -10.07
N ASN A 116 -0.37 -9.69 -9.64
CA ASN A 116 -0.95 -9.66 -8.31
C ASN A 116 -1.27 -11.08 -7.80
N GLN A 117 -0.27 -11.78 -7.22
CA GLN A 117 -0.35 -13.12 -6.60
C GLN A 117 -0.24 -14.35 -7.54
N GLU A 118 0.38 -14.22 -8.71
CA GLU A 118 0.46 -15.31 -9.71
C GLU A 118 1.69 -16.21 -9.56
N CYS A 119 2.50 -16.07 -8.50
CA CYS A 119 3.78 -16.80 -8.35
C CYS A 119 3.65 -18.33 -8.50
N SER A 120 2.53 -18.90 -8.07
CA SER A 120 2.27 -20.35 -8.17
C SER A 120 1.87 -20.82 -9.56
N MET A 121 1.60 -19.91 -10.50
CA MET A 121 1.20 -20.26 -11.86
C MET A 121 2.37 -20.84 -12.66
N HIS A 122 2.05 -21.77 -13.56
CA HIS A 122 3.04 -22.55 -14.29
C HIS A 122 4.00 -21.69 -15.12
N TYR A 123 3.48 -20.68 -15.82
CA TYR A 123 4.30 -19.83 -16.69
C TYR A 123 4.88 -18.59 -16.00
N TYR A 124 4.47 -18.26 -14.76
CA TYR A 124 4.83 -17.00 -14.09
C TYR A 124 6.34 -16.74 -14.12
N LYS A 125 7.14 -17.70 -13.67
CA LYS A 125 8.59 -17.55 -13.55
C LYS A 125 9.27 -17.30 -14.89
N GLU A 126 8.87 -18.03 -15.93
CA GLU A 126 9.46 -17.82 -17.26
C GLU A 126 9.00 -16.49 -17.88
N ASN A 127 7.73 -16.13 -17.72
CA ASN A 127 7.18 -14.86 -18.17
C ASN A 127 7.87 -13.69 -17.46
N TYR A 128 7.96 -13.74 -16.13
CA TYR A 128 8.61 -12.76 -15.28
C TYR A 128 10.01 -12.41 -15.78
N ARG A 129 10.85 -13.40 -16.12
CA ARG A 129 12.20 -13.14 -16.67
C ARG A 129 12.18 -12.34 -17.97
N LYS A 130 11.18 -12.55 -18.83
CA LYS A 130 11.03 -11.83 -20.11
C LYS A 130 10.62 -10.38 -19.86
N PHE A 131 9.67 -10.15 -18.95
CA PHE A 131 9.31 -8.78 -18.51
C PHE A 131 10.50 -8.09 -17.85
N TYR A 132 11.12 -8.71 -16.86
CA TYR A 132 12.26 -8.16 -16.13
C TYR A 132 13.39 -7.76 -17.09
N SER A 133 13.76 -8.63 -18.02
CA SER A 133 14.83 -8.36 -18.98
C SER A 133 14.48 -7.19 -19.90
N ALA A 134 13.26 -7.12 -20.42
CA ALA A 134 12.83 -6.05 -21.30
C ALA A 134 12.73 -4.69 -20.59
N ILE A 135 12.17 -4.68 -19.37
CA ILE A 135 12.07 -3.47 -18.55
C ILE A 135 13.47 -2.98 -18.18
N LYS A 136 14.33 -3.82 -17.62
CA LYS A 136 15.68 -3.41 -17.20
C LYS A 136 16.59 -3.03 -18.37
N ALA A 137 16.36 -3.57 -19.56
CA ALA A 137 17.10 -3.14 -20.76
C ALA A 137 16.79 -1.70 -21.18
N SER A 138 15.55 -1.25 -20.95
CA SER A 138 15.09 0.08 -21.39
C SER A 138 15.08 1.12 -20.26
N TYR A 139 14.77 0.67 -19.04
CA TYR A 139 14.57 1.47 -17.83
C TYR A 139 15.26 0.80 -16.63
N PRO A 140 16.60 0.76 -16.59
CA PRO A 140 17.37 0.02 -15.57
C PRO A 140 17.13 0.52 -14.14
N ASP A 141 16.67 1.76 -13.99
CA ASP A 141 16.41 2.43 -12.72
C ASP A 141 15.05 2.07 -12.08
N ILE A 142 14.09 1.54 -12.85
CA ILE A 142 12.80 1.12 -12.31
C ILE A 142 12.99 -0.06 -11.37
N LYS A 143 12.46 0.05 -10.15
CA LYS A 143 12.41 -1.05 -9.19
C LYS A 143 11.27 -2.00 -9.53
N ILE A 144 11.60 -3.29 -9.70
CA ILE A 144 10.63 -4.34 -10.02
C ILE A 144 10.29 -5.11 -8.74
N ILE A 145 8.99 -5.16 -8.44
CA ILE A 145 8.39 -5.90 -7.33
C ILE A 145 7.89 -7.24 -7.88
N SER A 146 8.31 -8.34 -7.26
CA SER A 146 7.83 -9.68 -7.59
C SER A 146 6.60 -10.06 -6.78
N SER A 147 5.62 -10.70 -7.42
CA SER A 147 4.50 -11.38 -6.74
C SER A 147 4.91 -12.67 -6.00
N CYS A 148 6.18 -13.07 -6.09
CA CYS A 148 6.70 -14.23 -5.36
C CYS A 148 7.30 -13.85 -4.00
N ASP A 149 7.23 -14.79 -3.06
CA ASP A 149 7.94 -14.69 -1.79
C ASP A 149 9.45 -14.49 -1.97
N ARG A 150 10.05 -13.82 -0.98
CA ARG A 150 11.50 -13.57 -0.88
C ARG A 150 12.39 -14.79 -1.16
N SER A 151 11.95 -15.99 -0.77
CA SER A 151 12.71 -17.23 -0.95
C SER A 151 12.88 -17.63 -2.42
N THR A 152 12.04 -17.10 -3.31
CA THR A 152 12.11 -17.35 -4.76
C THR A 152 13.11 -16.42 -5.44
N ILE A 153 13.46 -15.30 -4.83
CA ILE A 153 14.38 -14.31 -5.42
C ILE A 153 15.80 -14.85 -5.42
N SER A 154 16.43 -14.82 -6.59
CA SER A 154 17.77 -15.37 -6.83
C SER A 154 18.42 -14.67 -8.02
N PRO A 155 19.71 -14.90 -8.32
CA PRO A 155 20.33 -14.33 -9.52
C PRO A 155 19.66 -14.72 -10.84
N VAL A 156 18.92 -15.84 -10.88
CA VAL A 156 18.17 -16.30 -12.06
C VAL A 156 16.70 -15.85 -12.06
N GLU A 157 16.22 -15.30 -10.94
CA GLU A 157 14.90 -14.70 -10.76
C GLU A 157 15.07 -13.40 -9.94
N PRO A 158 15.74 -12.38 -10.50
CA PRO A 158 16.07 -11.17 -9.76
C PRO A 158 14.81 -10.32 -9.54
N ALA A 159 14.72 -9.68 -8.39
CA ALA A 159 13.72 -8.64 -8.10
C ALA A 159 14.32 -7.65 -7.11
N ASP A 160 13.90 -6.39 -7.20
CA ASP A 160 14.35 -5.34 -6.28
C ASP A 160 13.57 -5.41 -4.95
N LEU A 161 12.30 -5.83 -5.03
CA LEU A 161 11.36 -5.95 -3.91
C LEU A 161 10.47 -7.20 -4.10
N TYR A 162 9.79 -7.63 -3.03
CA TYR A 162 8.77 -8.68 -3.09
C TYR A 162 7.49 -8.25 -2.38
N ASP A 163 6.36 -8.70 -2.91
CA ASP A 163 5.04 -8.36 -2.40
C ASP A 163 4.57 -9.33 -1.30
N VAL A 164 3.84 -8.79 -0.32
CA VAL A 164 3.30 -9.53 0.82
C VAL A 164 1.87 -9.06 1.10
N HIS A 165 0.94 -10.01 1.13
CA HIS A 165 -0.48 -9.75 1.40
C HIS A 165 -0.87 -10.36 2.74
N VAL A 166 -1.60 -9.61 3.58
CA VAL A 166 -1.98 -10.04 4.93
C VAL A 166 -3.45 -9.74 5.21
N TYR A 167 -4.29 -10.77 5.12
CA TYR A 167 -5.71 -10.73 5.49
C TYR A 167 -5.99 -11.74 6.59
N THR A 168 -6.39 -11.27 7.78
CA THR A 168 -6.53 -12.16 8.95
C THR A 168 -7.43 -11.58 10.05
N SER A 169 -7.57 -12.26 11.19
CA SER A 169 -8.33 -11.76 12.36
C SER A 169 -7.56 -10.68 13.13
N SER A 170 -8.20 -9.90 14.02
CA SER A 170 -7.45 -8.89 14.80
C SER A 170 -6.40 -9.52 15.72
N GLY A 171 -6.72 -10.67 16.32
CA GLY A 171 -5.77 -11.40 17.19
C GLY A 171 -4.53 -11.86 16.44
N ASP A 172 -4.74 -12.43 15.25
CA ASP A 172 -3.64 -12.89 14.39
C ASP A 172 -2.84 -11.71 13.83
N MET A 173 -3.51 -10.63 13.41
CA MET A 173 -2.85 -9.42 12.92
C MET A 173 -1.98 -8.79 14.02
N PHE A 174 -2.46 -8.72 15.26
CA PHE A 174 -1.66 -8.27 16.41
C PHE A 174 -0.40 -9.14 16.61
N SER A 175 -0.55 -10.47 16.50
CA SER A 175 0.59 -11.41 16.62
C SER A 175 1.64 -11.22 15.51
N LYS A 176 1.26 -10.65 14.37
CA LYS A 176 2.15 -10.34 13.24
C LYS A 176 2.93 -9.04 13.44
N SER A 177 2.78 -8.34 14.57
CA SER A 177 3.65 -7.20 14.91
C SER A 177 5.15 -7.54 14.94
N SER A 178 5.51 -8.82 15.05
CA SER A 178 6.89 -9.33 14.94
C SER A 178 7.20 -10.09 13.64
N MET A 179 6.32 -10.00 12.63
CA MET A 179 6.40 -10.80 11.39
C MET A 179 7.74 -10.67 10.66
N PHE A 180 8.39 -9.50 10.72
CA PHE A 180 9.66 -9.22 10.02
C PHE A 180 10.89 -9.20 10.94
N ASP A 181 10.73 -9.46 12.24
CA ASP A 181 11.81 -9.35 13.24
C ASP A 181 12.99 -10.28 12.90
N SER A 182 12.72 -11.43 12.28
CA SER A 182 13.73 -12.43 11.89
C SER A 182 14.14 -12.38 10.41
N THR A 183 13.60 -11.44 9.62
CA THR A 183 13.89 -11.34 8.19
C THR A 183 15.36 -11.00 7.94
N PRO A 184 16.09 -11.70 7.04
CA PRO A 184 17.49 -11.36 6.75
C PRO A 184 17.65 -9.98 6.09
N ARG A 185 18.52 -9.13 6.66
CA ARG A 185 18.74 -7.72 6.22
C ARG A 185 19.60 -7.53 4.96
N GLY A 186 20.09 -8.60 4.35
CA GLY A 186 21.00 -8.58 3.20
C GLY A 186 20.37 -8.91 1.84
N GLY A 187 19.08 -8.66 1.65
CA GLY A 187 18.40 -8.95 0.38
C GLY A 187 17.26 -7.99 0.07
N PRO A 188 16.40 -8.31 -0.92
CA PRO A 188 15.29 -7.45 -1.29
C PRO A 188 14.38 -7.22 -0.10
N LYS A 189 13.85 -6.00 0.02
CA LYS A 189 12.87 -5.66 1.04
C LYS A 189 11.46 -6.08 0.61
N ALA A 190 10.58 -6.24 1.59
CA ALA A 190 9.15 -6.43 1.34
C ALA A 190 8.47 -5.10 0.98
N ILE A 191 7.44 -5.18 0.17
CA ILE A 191 6.31 -4.26 0.18
C ILE A 191 5.11 -5.03 0.70
N VAL A 192 4.43 -4.50 1.72
CA VAL A 192 3.16 -5.04 2.19
C VAL A 192 2.04 -4.31 1.45
N SER A 193 1.79 -4.67 0.19
CA SER A 193 0.88 -3.89 -0.67
C SER A 193 -0.59 -4.04 -0.29
N GLU A 194 -0.93 -5.11 0.42
CA GLU A 194 -2.28 -5.38 0.88
C GLU A 194 -2.25 -5.87 2.33
N TYR A 195 -2.85 -5.12 3.25
CA TYR A 195 -3.21 -5.64 4.56
C TYR A 195 -4.59 -5.15 5.03
N ALA A 196 -5.32 -6.03 5.70
CA ALA A 196 -6.50 -5.67 6.48
C ALA A 196 -6.88 -6.79 7.46
N VAL A 197 -7.54 -6.39 8.54
CA VAL A 197 -8.28 -7.35 9.37
C VAL A 197 -9.60 -7.69 8.68
N THR A 198 -9.81 -8.98 8.38
CA THR A 198 -10.99 -9.51 7.66
C THR A 198 -11.72 -10.60 8.44
N GLY A 199 -11.31 -10.87 9.68
CA GLY A 199 -11.99 -11.82 10.57
C GLY A 199 -13.40 -11.39 10.98
N ASN A 200 -14.09 -12.24 11.74
CA ASN A 200 -15.43 -11.95 12.29
C ASN A 200 -15.46 -10.71 13.22
N ASP A 201 -14.29 -10.19 13.56
CA ASP A 201 -14.07 -8.99 14.35
C ASP A 201 -13.81 -7.71 13.55
N ALA A 202 -13.62 -7.82 12.23
CA ALA A 202 -13.45 -6.69 11.34
C ALA A 202 -14.70 -5.81 11.22
N GLY A 203 -15.88 -6.44 11.16
CA GLY A 203 -17.15 -5.75 10.90
C GLY A 203 -17.08 -4.91 9.62
N ARG A 204 -17.58 -3.66 9.68
CA ARG A 204 -17.40 -2.66 8.61
C ARG A 204 -16.15 -1.77 8.81
N GLY A 205 -15.33 -2.11 9.80
CA GLY A 205 -14.20 -1.31 10.27
C GLY A 205 -14.37 -1.00 11.74
N THR A 206 -14.00 -1.95 12.60
CA THR A 206 -14.08 -1.82 14.06
C THR A 206 -12.84 -1.18 14.68
N LEU A 207 -12.97 -0.67 15.91
CA LEU A 207 -11.82 -0.23 16.70
C LEU A 207 -10.79 -1.35 16.90
N VAL A 208 -11.20 -2.59 17.19
CA VAL A 208 -10.26 -3.69 17.42
C VAL A 208 -9.45 -4.04 16.17
N ALA A 209 -10.06 -3.95 14.99
CA ALA A 209 -9.35 -4.10 13.72
C ALA A 209 -8.28 -3.02 13.57
N ALA A 210 -8.64 -1.74 13.78
CA ALA A 210 -7.70 -0.62 13.70
C ALA A 210 -6.55 -0.73 14.71
N LEU A 211 -6.82 -1.23 15.93
CA LEU A 211 -5.77 -1.46 16.92
C LEU A 211 -4.82 -2.60 16.49
N ALA A 212 -5.34 -3.70 15.97
CA ALA A 212 -4.47 -4.78 15.49
C ALA A 212 -3.62 -4.36 14.29
N GLU A 213 -4.19 -3.59 13.36
CA GLU A 213 -3.46 -3.02 12.22
C GLU A 213 -2.40 -2.02 12.66
N ALA A 214 -2.66 -1.16 13.66
CA ALA A 214 -1.63 -0.29 14.24
C ALA A 214 -0.48 -1.10 14.87
N ALA A 215 -0.76 -2.22 15.54
CA ALA A 215 0.27 -3.09 16.09
C ALA A 215 1.16 -3.66 14.97
N PHE A 216 0.53 -4.10 13.88
CA PHE A 216 1.21 -4.59 12.71
C PHE A 216 2.08 -3.50 12.04
N LEU A 217 1.54 -2.29 11.83
CA LEU A 217 2.29 -1.16 11.28
C LEU A 217 3.47 -0.71 12.15
N ILE A 218 3.32 -0.72 13.48
CA ILE A 218 4.47 -0.50 14.38
C ILE A 218 5.52 -1.59 14.16
N GLY A 219 5.08 -2.84 13.98
CA GLY A 219 5.94 -3.95 13.57
C GLY A 219 6.72 -3.66 12.30
N LEU A 220 6.05 -3.18 11.25
CA LEU A 220 6.68 -2.82 9.98
C LEU A 220 7.67 -1.65 10.15
N GLU A 221 7.28 -0.61 10.90
CA GLU A 221 8.12 0.57 11.16
C GLU A 221 9.43 0.19 11.88
N ARG A 222 9.35 -0.71 12.88
CA ARG A 222 10.54 -1.26 13.57
C ARG A 222 11.45 -2.09 12.65
N ASN A 223 10.90 -2.60 11.55
CA ASN A 223 11.58 -3.42 10.56
C ASN A 223 11.69 -2.70 9.20
N SER A 224 11.75 -1.36 9.19
CA SER A 224 11.87 -0.53 7.97
C SER A 224 13.19 -0.75 7.20
N ASP A 225 14.15 -1.43 7.81
CA ASP A 225 15.34 -1.96 7.16
C ASP A 225 15.05 -3.22 6.31
N ALA A 226 13.95 -3.93 6.56
CA ALA A 226 13.49 -5.09 5.80
C ALA A 226 12.19 -4.87 5.01
N VAL A 227 11.44 -3.80 5.32
CA VAL A 227 10.16 -3.44 4.68
C VAL A 227 10.26 -2.02 4.14
N GLU A 228 9.97 -1.83 2.85
CA GLU A 228 10.08 -0.53 2.17
C GLU A 228 8.74 0.24 2.21
N MET A 229 7.62 -0.45 2.05
CA MET A 229 6.30 0.16 1.82
C MET A 229 5.19 -0.69 2.45
N ALA A 230 4.08 -0.05 2.82
CA ALA A 230 2.86 -0.71 3.26
C ALA A 230 1.62 0.04 2.77
N SER A 231 0.56 -0.68 2.39
CA SER A 231 -0.72 -0.11 1.98
C SER A 231 -1.87 -0.93 2.55
N CYS A 232 -2.85 -0.25 3.16
CA CYS A 232 -4.08 -0.90 3.56
C CYS A 232 -4.92 -1.24 2.33
N ALA A 233 -5.76 -2.26 2.44
CA ALA A 233 -6.64 -2.64 1.34
C ALA A 233 -8.01 -3.13 1.84
N PRO A 234 -9.12 -2.69 1.22
CA PRO A 234 -9.24 -1.63 0.20
C PRO A 234 -9.35 -0.22 0.79
N LEU A 235 -9.00 0.79 -0.01
CA LEU A 235 -9.03 2.20 0.42
C LEU A 235 -10.45 2.79 0.42
N PHE A 236 -11.25 2.50 -0.61
CA PHE A 236 -12.55 3.12 -0.85
C PHE A 236 -13.66 2.10 -1.06
N VAL A 237 -14.85 2.42 -0.56
CA VAL A 237 -16.08 1.66 -0.86
C VAL A 237 -17.29 2.57 -0.97
N ASN A 238 -18.12 2.32 -1.98
CA ASN A 238 -19.44 2.91 -2.08
C ASN A 238 -20.43 2.09 -1.24
N ASP A 239 -21.08 2.71 -0.26
CA ASP A 239 -21.99 2.00 0.66
C ASP A 239 -23.19 1.35 -0.04
N ASN A 240 -23.54 1.82 -1.24
CA ASN A 240 -24.65 1.26 -2.04
C ASN A 240 -24.27 -0.01 -2.82
N ASP A 241 -22.98 -0.33 -2.99
CA ASP A 241 -22.52 -1.54 -3.69
C ASP A 241 -21.26 -2.13 -3.03
N ARG A 242 -21.41 -2.48 -1.75
CA ARG A 242 -20.32 -3.06 -0.96
C ARG A 242 -20.10 -4.53 -1.33
N ARG A 243 -18.96 -4.82 -1.98
CA ARG A 243 -18.52 -6.18 -2.35
C ARG A 243 -17.44 -6.76 -1.43
N TRP A 244 -16.75 -5.90 -0.66
CA TRP A 244 -15.73 -6.27 0.32
C TRP A 244 -15.93 -5.48 1.62
N SER A 245 -15.35 -5.97 2.71
CA SER A 245 -15.36 -5.31 4.01
C SER A 245 -14.19 -5.82 4.85
N PRO A 246 -13.53 -4.97 5.64
CA PRO A 246 -13.72 -3.53 5.78
C PRO A 246 -12.97 -2.73 4.72
N ASP A 247 -13.18 -1.41 4.69
CA ASP A 247 -12.49 -0.45 3.83
C ASP A 247 -12.16 0.81 4.63
N ALA A 248 -11.12 1.56 4.26
CA ALA A 248 -10.69 2.73 5.03
C ALA A 248 -11.67 3.92 4.92
N ILE A 249 -12.21 4.18 3.73
CA ILE A 249 -13.10 5.33 3.45
C ILE A 249 -14.39 4.84 2.82
N VAL A 250 -15.51 5.15 3.47
CA VAL A 250 -16.85 4.80 3.00
C VAL A 250 -17.52 6.05 2.45
N PHE A 251 -18.12 5.96 1.28
CA PHE A 251 -18.81 7.09 0.65
C PHE A 251 -20.13 6.69 -0.01
N ASN A 252 -20.96 7.70 -0.29
CA ASN A 252 -22.08 7.61 -1.22
C ASN A 252 -22.08 8.88 -2.09
N SER A 253 -23.20 9.18 -2.76
CA SER A 253 -23.26 10.30 -3.72
C SER A 253 -23.02 11.70 -3.13
N TRP A 254 -23.10 11.91 -1.81
CA TRP A 254 -23.01 13.27 -1.23
C TRP A 254 -22.26 13.37 0.11
N GLN A 255 -21.90 12.25 0.73
CA GLN A 255 -21.18 12.21 2.02
C GLN A 255 -20.19 11.06 2.07
N HIS A 256 -19.25 11.15 3.01
CA HIS A 256 -18.24 10.14 3.29
C HIS A 256 -17.89 10.12 4.78
N TYR A 257 -17.29 9.03 5.24
CA TYR A 257 -16.64 8.94 6.54
C TYR A 257 -15.41 8.04 6.47
N GLY A 258 -14.44 8.30 7.35
CA GLY A 258 -13.29 7.42 7.56
C GLY A 258 -13.61 6.36 8.61
N CYS A 259 -13.26 5.10 8.35
CA CYS A 259 -13.31 4.03 9.33
C CYS A 259 -12.23 4.23 10.42
N PRO A 260 -12.30 3.52 11.56
CA PRO A 260 -11.28 3.60 12.60
C PRO A 260 -9.84 3.37 12.10
N ASN A 261 -9.65 2.49 11.11
CA ASN A 261 -8.33 2.26 10.50
C ASN A 261 -7.86 3.46 9.65
N TYR A 262 -8.75 4.21 9.00
CA TYR A 262 -8.40 5.47 8.35
C TYR A 262 -7.83 6.47 9.35
N TRP A 263 -8.49 6.67 10.50
CA TRP A 263 -8.00 7.59 11.53
C TRP A 263 -6.71 7.08 12.19
N MET A 264 -6.56 5.77 12.34
CA MET A 264 -5.32 5.15 12.79
C MET A 264 -4.15 5.47 11.86
N LEU A 265 -4.34 5.45 10.54
CA LEU A 265 -3.29 5.80 9.57
C LEU A 265 -2.77 7.23 9.73
N HIS A 266 -3.55 8.16 10.28
CA HIS A 266 -3.06 9.53 10.56
C HIS A 266 -1.89 9.55 11.56
N PHE A 267 -1.77 8.54 12.43
CA PHE A 267 -0.64 8.42 13.36
C PHE A 267 0.68 8.05 12.65
N PHE A 268 0.61 7.58 11.40
CA PHE A 268 1.76 7.10 10.62
C PHE A 268 2.12 7.99 9.43
N LYS A 269 1.46 9.13 9.24
CA LYS A 269 1.69 10.06 8.10
C LYS A 269 3.15 10.52 7.99
N GLU A 270 3.83 10.63 9.12
CA GLU A 270 5.21 11.11 9.23
C GLU A 270 6.21 9.96 9.39
N SER A 271 5.79 8.71 9.20
CA SER A 271 6.71 7.55 9.19
C SER A 271 7.62 7.56 7.96
N SER A 272 7.09 7.95 6.80
CA SER A 272 7.85 7.97 5.55
C SER A 272 8.96 9.03 5.63
N GLY A 273 10.21 8.57 5.50
CA GLY A 273 11.40 9.43 5.58
C GLY A 273 11.87 9.77 7.00
N ALA A 274 11.23 9.21 8.03
CA ALA A 274 11.67 9.39 9.41
C ALA A 274 12.81 8.46 9.80
N SER A 275 13.55 8.84 10.85
CA SER A 275 14.55 8.00 11.49
C SER A 275 13.93 7.23 12.64
N LEU A 276 14.02 5.90 12.60
CA LEU A 276 13.61 5.03 13.70
C LEU A 276 14.62 5.07 14.85
N HIS A 277 14.12 5.16 16.08
CA HIS A 277 14.92 5.06 17.31
C HIS A 277 14.72 3.72 18.01
N PRO A 278 15.79 3.10 18.53
CA PRO A 278 15.67 1.94 19.39
C PRO A 278 14.78 2.24 20.61
N SER A 279 13.76 1.40 20.83
CA SER A 279 12.83 1.55 21.95
C SER A 279 12.68 0.22 22.69
N THR A 280 12.66 0.26 24.02
CA THR A 280 12.41 -0.92 24.88
C THR A 280 11.18 -0.68 25.73
N ILE A 281 10.27 -1.66 25.78
CA ILE A 281 9.10 -1.64 26.66
C ILE A 281 9.42 -2.48 27.90
N GLN A 282 9.37 -1.87 29.08
CA GLN A 282 9.60 -2.55 30.36
C GLN A 282 8.30 -2.62 31.17
N VAL A 283 7.37 -3.45 30.70
CA VAL A 283 6.12 -3.74 31.43
C VAL A 283 6.07 -5.22 31.77
N SER A 284 6.22 -5.54 33.05
CA SER A 284 6.21 -6.94 33.51
C SER A 284 4.84 -7.57 33.30
N ASN A 285 4.81 -8.80 32.78
CA ASN A 285 3.60 -9.62 32.58
C ASN A 285 2.52 -8.96 31.70
N TYR A 286 2.92 -8.14 30.71
CA TYR A 286 2.00 -7.53 29.76
C TYR A 286 2.55 -7.54 28.33
N ASN A 287 2.08 -8.48 27.51
CA ASN A 287 2.53 -8.68 26.13
C ASN A 287 1.56 -8.09 25.08
N GLN A 288 0.61 -7.26 25.51
CA GLN A 288 -0.38 -6.61 24.64
C GLN A 288 -0.02 -5.15 24.31
N LEU A 289 1.21 -4.74 24.60
CA LEU A 289 1.75 -3.42 24.24
C LEU A 289 2.75 -3.54 23.10
N VAL A 290 2.63 -2.65 22.12
CA VAL A 290 3.61 -2.47 21.04
C VAL A 290 3.90 -0.97 20.92
N ALA A 291 5.15 -0.61 20.67
CA ALA A 291 5.55 0.79 20.54
C ALA A 291 6.69 0.96 19.55
N SER A 292 6.79 2.16 19.00
CA SER A 292 7.91 2.66 18.21
C SER A 292 8.16 4.14 18.52
N ALA A 293 9.37 4.58 18.24
CA ALA A 293 9.77 5.97 18.35
C ALA A 293 10.48 6.39 17.06
N ILE A 294 10.08 7.52 16.48
CA ILE A 294 10.69 8.07 15.28
C ILE A 294 11.00 9.55 15.46
N THR A 295 12.04 10.05 14.80
CA THR A 295 12.21 11.48 14.57
C THR A 295 12.00 11.80 13.11
N TRP A 296 11.25 12.85 12.83
CA TRP A 296 11.03 13.34 11.48
C TRP A 296 11.18 14.86 11.45
N GLN A 297 11.61 15.40 10.32
CA GLN A 297 11.68 16.84 10.10
C GLN A 297 10.41 17.32 9.40
N ASN A 298 9.73 18.30 9.99
CA ASN A 298 8.56 18.90 9.40
C ASN A 298 8.95 19.85 8.28
N SER A 299 8.45 19.58 7.06
CA SER A 299 8.74 20.39 5.88
C SER A 299 8.16 21.80 5.96
N LYS A 300 7.15 22.05 6.80
CA LYS A 300 6.49 23.37 6.92
C LYS A 300 7.25 24.35 7.80
N ASP A 301 7.81 23.88 8.92
CA ASP A 301 8.50 24.74 9.91
C ASP A 301 10.00 24.44 10.05
N GLY A 302 10.49 23.36 9.43
CA GLY A 302 11.89 22.93 9.47
C GLY A 302 12.32 22.26 10.78
N ASN A 303 11.42 22.12 11.76
CA ASN A 303 11.74 21.55 13.06
C ASN A 303 11.74 20.03 13.03
N THR A 304 12.58 19.43 13.87
CA THR A 304 12.59 17.98 14.12
C THR A 304 11.68 17.65 15.29
N TYR A 305 10.82 16.64 15.13
CA TYR A 305 9.90 16.18 16.15
C TYR A 305 10.15 14.71 16.48
N LEU A 306 10.19 14.39 17.78
CA LEU A 306 10.09 13.00 18.26
C LEU A 306 8.62 12.62 18.35
N LYS A 307 8.24 11.54 17.67
CA LYS A 307 6.92 10.91 17.76
C LYS A 307 7.07 9.52 18.37
N ILE A 308 6.36 9.29 19.48
CA ILE A 308 6.28 7.98 20.13
C ILE A 308 4.87 7.45 19.91
N LYS A 309 4.78 6.27 19.30
CA LYS A 309 3.51 5.58 19.05
C LYS A 309 3.43 4.43 20.02
N VAL A 310 2.33 4.36 20.76
CA VAL A 310 2.08 3.27 21.71
C VAL A 310 0.71 2.72 21.45
N LEU A 311 0.65 1.41 21.26
CA LEU A 311 -0.58 0.67 21.14
C LEU A 311 -0.76 -0.24 22.35
N ASN A 312 -1.94 -0.16 22.96
CA ASN A 312 -2.41 -1.13 23.94
C ASN A 312 -3.57 -1.94 23.35
N PHE A 313 -3.32 -3.21 23.08
CA PHE A 313 -4.32 -4.16 22.57
C PHE A 313 -5.11 -4.86 23.69
N GLY A 314 -4.67 -4.71 24.95
CA GLY A 314 -5.30 -5.34 26.09
C GLY A 314 -6.45 -4.51 26.67
N ASN A 315 -7.17 -5.13 27.60
CA ASN A 315 -8.35 -4.51 28.26
C ASN A 315 -8.02 -3.78 29.57
N LYS A 316 -6.74 -3.68 29.93
CA LYS A 316 -6.28 -3.00 31.14
C LYS A 316 -5.64 -1.68 30.77
N ALA A 317 -6.03 -0.60 31.46
CA ALA A 317 -5.28 0.64 31.44
C ALA A 317 -3.87 0.40 31.97
N ILE A 318 -2.87 0.95 31.30
CA ILE A 318 -1.46 0.84 31.68
C ILE A 318 -0.90 2.26 31.79
N ASP A 319 -0.32 2.57 32.96
CA ASP A 319 0.43 3.79 33.16
C ASP A 319 1.86 3.59 32.63
N LEU A 320 2.28 4.47 31.73
CA LEU A 320 3.59 4.41 31.09
C LEU A 320 4.41 5.65 31.43
N SER A 321 5.60 5.41 31.99
CA SER A 321 6.63 6.42 32.12
C SER A 321 7.57 6.31 30.92
N ILE A 322 7.73 7.41 30.18
CA ILE A 322 8.61 7.48 29.01
C ILE A 322 9.93 8.12 29.46
N SER A 323 11.04 7.40 29.27
CA SER A 323 12.39 7.93 29.43
C SER A 323 13.05 8.00 28.06
N ILE A 324 13.69 9.13 27.76
CA ILE A 324 14.42 9.36 26.52
C ILE A 324 15.89 9.54 26.91
N THR A 325 16.76 8.78 26.24
CA THR A 325 18.22 8.83 26.46
C THR A 325 18.92 9.14 25.15
N GLY A 326 19.90 10.03 25.16
CA GLY A 326 20.71 10.43 24.00
C GLY A 326 20.12 11.55 23.13
N LEU A 327 18.90 11.99 23.39
CA LEU A 327 18.23 13.11 22.69
C LEU A 327 17.83 14.24 23.66
N GLU A 328 18.37 14.23 24.88
CA GLU A 328 17.94 15.12 25.97
C GLU A 328 18.19 16.61 25.66
N ASN A 329 19.22 16.90 24.86
CA ASN A 329 19.56 18.26 24.44
C ASN A 329 18.91 18.67 23.11
N GLU A 330 18.28 17.73 22.40
CA GLU A 330 17.70 17.94 21.06
C GLU A 330 16.17 18.08 21.10
N ILE A 331 15.54 17.68 22.20
CA ILE A 331 14.09 17.61 22.33
C ILE A 331 13.62 18.45 23.51
N GLN A 332 12.58 19.25 23.29
CA GLN A 332 11.93 20.01 24.37
C GLN A 332 11.22 19.06 25.34
N THR A 333 11.47 19.24 26.63
CA THR A 333 10.87 18.42 27.70
C THR A 333 9.43 18.81 28.06
N PHE A 334 8.89 19.85 27.42
CA PHE A 334 7.55 20.37 27.63
C PHE A 334 6.86 20.63 26.28
N GLY A 335 5.54 20.81 26.30
CA GLY A 335 4.76 21.09 25.08
C GLY A 335 4.47 19.85 24.22
N SER A 336 4.60 18.64 24.77
CA SER A 336 4.22 17.42 24.08
C SER A 336 2.71 17.37 23.85
N VAL A 337 2.32 16.96 22.64
CA VAL A 337 0.91 16.75 22.28
C VAL A 337 0.63 15.25 22.33
N LYS A 338 -0.49 14.88 22.96
CA LYS A 338 -0.97 13.50 23.01
C LYS A 338 -2.30 13.41 22.27
N THR A 339 -2.32 12.63 21.19
CA THR A 339 -3.54 12.25 20.47
C THR A 339 -3.89 10.81 20.81
N VAL A 340 -5.17 10.51 21.00
CA VAL A 340 -5.66 9.18 21.37
C VAL A 340 -6.80 8.78 20.45
N LEU A 341 -6.74 7.56 19.90
CA LEU A 341 -7.84 6.92 19.19
C LEU A 341 -8.39 5.80 20.09
N THR A 342 -9.64 5.91 20.52
CA THR A 342 -10.27 4.92 21.42
C THR A 342 -11.80 5.01 21.34
N SER A 343 -12.51 4.09 21.99
CA SER A 343 -13.97 4.11 22.14
C SER A 343 -14.41 3.34 23.38
N GLY A 344 -15.72 3.39 23.68
CA GLY A 344 -16.34 2.62 24.76
C GLY A 344 -16.40 1.10 24.50
N SER A 345 -16.36 0.67 23.23
CA SER A 345 -16.36 -0.75 22.84
C SER A 345 -15.35 -1.04 21.74
N LEU A 346 -14.72 -2.22 21.81
CA LEU A 346 -13.83 -2.75 20.78
C LEU A 346 -14.51 -2.97 19.42
N ARG A 347 -15.84 -3.16 19.44
CA ARG A 347 -16.65 -3.38 18.23
C ARG A 347 -17.33 -2.11 17.73
N ASP A 348 -16.98 -0.95 18.29
CA ASP A 348 -17.49 0.31 17.74
C ASP A 348 -16.93 0.56 16.34
N GLU A 349 -17.78 1.15 15.49
CA GLU A 349 -17.53 1.50 14.08
C GLU A 349 -18.04 2.91 13.82
N ASN A 350 -17.52 3.57 12.78
CA ASN A 350 -18.10 4.81 12.26
C ASN A 350 -19.22 4.51 11.25
N SER A 351 -20.14 5.45 11.09
CA SER A 351 -21.25 5.37 10.13
C SER A 351 -21.64 6.76 9.64
N PHE A 352 -22.51 6.87 8.63
CA PHE A 352 -23.02 8.19 8.21
C PHE A 352 -23.77 8.93 9.32
N GLN A 353 -24.38 8.23 10.29
CA GLN A 353 -25.06 8.86 11.44
C GLN A 353 -24.08 9.31 12.53
N GLN A 354 -22.93 8.64 12.64
CA GLN A 354 -21.88 8.95 13.62
C GLN A 354 -20.49 8.85 12.94
N PRO A 355 -20.17 9.77 12.02
CA PRO A 355 -18.97 9.66 11.18
C PRO A 355 -17.67 9.76 11.98
N ASP A 356 -17.72 10.42 13.14
CA ASP A 356 -16.57 10.70 14.00
C ASP A 356 -16.64 9.96 15.35
N LYS A 357 -17.43 8.88 15.46
CA LYS A 357 -17.56 8.10 16.71
C LYS A 357 -16.19 7.64 17.23
N ILE A 358 -15.33 7.22 16.31
CA ILE A 358 -13.94 6.87 16.52
C ILE A 358 -13.11 7.70 15.53
N SER A 359 -12.56 8.80 16.00
CA SER A 359 -11.71 9.69 15.21
C SER A 359 -10.56 10.20 16.07
N SER A 360 -9.45 10.57 15.43
CA SER A 360 -8.40 11.33 16.10
C SER A 360 -8.80 12.80 16.11
N CYS A 361 -9.62 13.21 17.07
CA CYS A 361 -9.83 14.64 17.31
C CYS A 361 -8.49 15.29 17.66
N SER A 362 -8.18 16.39 16.95
CA SER A 362 -7.13 17.35 17.34
C SER A 362 -7.68 18.26 18.44
#